data_AF-A0A7C0Y981-F1
#
_entry.id   AF-A0A7C0Y981-F1
#
_cell.length_a   1.000
_cell.length_b   1.000
_cell.length_c   1.000
_cell.angle_alpha   90.00
_cell.angle_beta   90.00
_cell.angle_gamma   90.00
#
_symmetry.space_group_name_H-M   'P 1'
#
loop_
_entity.id
_entity.type
_entity.pdbx_description
1 polymer ?
#
loop_
_entity_poly.entity_id
_entity_poly.type
_entity_poly.pdbx_seq_one_letter_code
_entity_poly.pdbx_strand_id
1 'polypeptide(L)'
;GMTGGQMAPTTLIGQTTMTTPRGRDPVNDGYPIRMSEIIATLEAPVYVERVMLSDSKEIMKARAAIRKALKVQIEKNGFAFVEILSPCPSGWKMTPSQAKRWVADVLSKYFPVGVKKDISAEFEGRKKEVKKVSKEEIAKILGIVEAEEVDKRVNKYVDKDVSEEIKVAGFGGQGVLSLGITLAYMGMKHGYKVSWLPSYGPEMRGGTANCHVKISKGSIGSPVVSYPTLLIAMNRPSLDRFENDVVSGGIIVYDNSLIDREPVRSDVTVIPIPATKIADEIGSTKIANMVVVGAIVKYLDLMSVEYIIDSIDQVIKSKKLADMNREAIRKGVEYITTNYKLG
;
A
#
# COMPACT_ATOMS: atom_id res chain seq x y z
N GLY A 1 0.21 -2.54 -12.59
CA GLY A 1 0.83 -1.71 -13.64
C GLY A 1 1.08 -2.58 -14.84
N MET A 2 0.75 -2.13 -16.05
CA MET A 2 0.88 -2.93 -17.26
C MET A 2 2.36 -3.02 -17.67
N THR A 3 3.02 -4.12 -17.32
CA THR A 3 4.37 -4.47 -17.82
C THR A 3 4.24 -5.10 -19.21
N GLY A 4 5.12 -4.74 -20.16
CA GLY A 4 5.06 -5.30 -21.52
C GLY A 4 5.67 -4.45 -22.65
N GLY A 5 6.20 -3.25 -22.36
CA GLY A 5 6.80 -2.40 -23.38
C GLY A 5 5.75 -1.65 -24.20
N GLN A 6 5.06 -0.71 -23.56
CA GLN A 6 4.22 0.28 -24.25
C GLN A 6 5.10 1.36 -24.90
N MET A 7 4.52 2.12 -25.83
CA MET A 7 5.18 3.27 -26.43
C MET A 7 5.53 4.30 -25.35
N ALA A 8 6.78 4.75 -25.35
CA ALA A 8 7.32 5.76 -24.47
C ALA A 8 7.80 6.98 -25.28
N PRO A 9 8.06 8.13 -24.63
CA PRO A 9 8.74 9.27 -25.25
C PRO A 9 10.03 8.89 -26.00
N THR A 10 10.75 7.87 -25.51
CA THR A 10 12.01 7.36 -26.08
C THR A 10 11.85 6.29 -27.15
N THR A 11 10.63 5.81 -27.45
CA THR A 11 10.39 4.86 -28.55
C THR A 11 10.73 5.53 -29.87
N LEU A 12 11.68 4.94 -30.62
CA LEU A 12 12.16 5.47 -31.90
C LEU A 12 11.15 5.26 -33.02
N ILE A 13 11.26 6.04 -34.09
CA ILE A 13 10.48 5.86 -35.33
C ILE A 13 10.68 4.43 -35.84
N GLY A 14 9.58 3.76 -36.20
CA GLY A 14 9.58 2.37 -36.66
C GLY A 14 9.77 1.32 -35.56
N GLN A 15 10.07 1.71 -34.31
CA GLN A 15 10.22 0.74 -33.21
C GLN A 15 8.86 0.19 -32.80
N THR A 16 8.73 -1.14 -32.80
CA THR A 16 7.51 -1.85 -32.40
C THR A 16 7.39 -1.94 -30.88
N THR A 17 6.18 -1.74 -30.38
CA THR A 17 5.82 -1.85 -28.96
C THR A 17 4.44 -2.50 -28.84
N MET A 18 3.99 -2.85 -27.63
CA MET A 18 2.65 -3.42 -27.43
C MET A 18 1.51 -2.47 -27.83
N THR A 19 1.73 -1.16 -27.77
CA THR A 19 0.74 -0.15 -28.16
C THR A 19 0.99 0.45 -29.55
N THR A 20 2.16 0.22 -30.13
CA THR A 20 2.49 0.52 -31.54
C THR A 20 2.99 -0.75 -32.25
N PRO A 21 2.11 -1.74 -32.48
CA PRO A 21 2.52 -3.04 -33.02
C PRO A 21 3.05 -2.95 -34.46
N ARG A 22 2.69 -1.88 -35.19
CA ARG A 22 3.17 -1.58 -36.55
C ARG A 22 4.43 -0.69 -36.57
N GLY A 23 5.01 -0.41 -35.41
CA GLY A 23 6.08 0.56 -35.25
C GLY A 23 5.53 1.96 -34.99
N ARG A 24 6.32 2.82 -34.34
CA ARG A 24 5.97 4.23 -34.16
C ARG A 24 5.96 4.98 -35.49
N ASP A 25 4.82 5.57 -35.83
CA ASP A 25 4.63 6.40 -37.02
C ASP A 25 4.54 7.88 -36.62
N PRO A 26 5.42 8.79 -37.11
CA PRO A 26 5.36 10.20 -36.77
C PRO A 26 4.03 10.90 -37.07
N VAL A 27 3.27 10.42 -38.06
CA VAL A 27 1.98 11.02 -38.44
C VAL A 27 0.91 10.72 -37.40
N ASN A 28 0.90 9.49 -36.88
CA ASN A 28 -0.14 9.01 -35.94
C ASN A 28 0.29 9.15 -34.48
N ASP A 29 1.56 8.86 -34.18
CA ASP A 29 2.11 8.72 -32.83
C ASP A 29 3.07 9.86 -32.42
N GLY A 30 3.36 10.77 -33.34
CA GLY A 30 4.32 11.86 -33.17
C GLY A 30 5.78 11.41 -33.13
N TYR A 31 6.70 12.36 -33.03
CA TYR A 31 8.14 12.10 -32.96
C TYR A 31 8.62 11.71 -31.55
N PRO A 32 9.69 10.91 -31.43
CA PRO A 32 10.32 10.65 -30.13
C PRO A 32 10.72 11.96 -29.45
N ILE A 33 10.39 12.09 -28.16
CA ILE A 33 10.45 13.35 -27.42
C ILE A 33 11.73 13.40 -26.59
N ARG A 34 12.54 14.42 -26.85
CA ARG A 34 13.79 14.72 -26.15
C ARG A 34 13.52 15.41 -24.82
N MET A 35 13.10 14.61 -23.81
CA MET A 35 12.65 15.13 -22.52
C MET A 35 13.71 15.97 -21.82
N SER A 36 14.96 15.50 -21.72
CA SER A 36 16.02 16.27 -21.07
C SER A 36 16.24 17.66 -21.71
N GLU A 37 16.16 17.78 -23.04
CA GLU A 37 16.30 19.06 -23.74
C GLU A 37 15.11 19.97 -23.45
N ILE A 38 13.88 19.47 -23.49
CA ILE A 38 12.68 20.26 -23.16
C ILE A 38 12.75 20.74 -21.71
N ILE A 39 13.05 19.84 -20.77
CA ILE A 39 13.16 20.19 -19.34
C ILE A 39 14.29 21.20 -19.12
N ALA A 40 15.41 21.09 -19.84
CA ALA A 40 16.50 22.06 -19.76
C ALA A 40 16.10 23.48 -20.20
N THR A 41 15.09 23.64 -21.07
CA THR A 41 14.60 24.98 -21.44
C THR A 41 13.72 25.63 -20.38
N LEU A 42 13.20 24.87 -19.41
CA LEU A 42 12.36 25.42 -18.35
C LEU A 42 13.20 26.23 -17.36
N GLU A 43 12.57 27.22 -16.72
CA GLU A 43 13.24 28.08 -15.73
C GLU A 43 13.58 27.30 -14.44
N ALA A 44 12.63 26.50 -13.93
CA ALA A 44 12.72 25.87 -12.61
C ALA A 44 13.81 24.78 -12.43
N PRO A 45 14.10 23.90 -13.41
CA PRO A 45 15.15 22.91 -13.29
C PRO A 45 16.54 23.56 -13.24
N VAL A 46 17.33 23.26 -12.22
CA VAL A 46 18.70 23.80 -12.05
C VAL A 46 19.78 22.81 -12.47
N TYR A 47 19.42 21.53 -12.54
CA TYR A 47 20.31 20.45 -13.00
C TYR A 47 19.52 19.46 -13.84
N VAL A 48 19.97 19.22 -15.07
CA VAL A 48 19.36 18.33 -16.06
C VAL A 48 20.47 17.53 -16.74
N GLU A 49 20.47 16.22 -16.58
CA GLU A 49 21.46 15.34 -17.19
C GLU A 49 20.81 14.07 -17.75
N ARG A 50 21.24 13.66 -18.95
CA ARG A 50 20.91 12.36 -19.51
C ARG A 50 22.08 11.40 -19.33
N VAL A 51 21.82 10.22 -18.78
CA VAL A 51 22.80 9.14 -18.60
C VAL A 51 22.27 7.85 -19.21
N MET A 52 23.12 6.82 -19.30
CA MET A 52 22.72 5.50 -19.81
C MET A 52 23.24 4.36 -18.94
N LEU A 53 22.63 3.18 -19.06
CA LEU A 53 23.01 1.96 -18.34
C LEU A 53 23.50 0.87 -19.31
N SER A 54 24.49 1.20 -20.14
CA SER A 54 25.07 0.28 -21.13
C SER A 54 26.24 -0.54 -20.59
N ASP A 55 27.09 0.04 -19.74
CA ASP A 55 28.28 -0.60 -19.19
C ASP A 55 28.63 -0.06 -17.79
N SER A 56 29.69 -0.60 -17.17
CA SER A 56 30.12 -0.21 -15.83
C SER A 56 30.52 1.26 -15.72
N LYS A 57 31.12 1.85 -16.76
CA LYS A 57 31.54 3.26 -16.77
C LYS A 57 30.33 4.17 -16.79
N GLU A 58 29.35 3.87 -17.64
CA GLU A 58 28.12 4.63 -17.74
C GLU A 58 27.22 4.47 -16.50
N ILE A 59 27.21 3.27 -15.88
CA ILE A 59 26.55 3.05 -14.58
C ILE A 59 27.18 3.94 -13.50
N MET A 60 28.50 4.10 -13.46
CA MET A 60 29.15 5.00 -12.50
C MET A 60 28.76 6.47 -12.73
N LYS A 61 28.67 6.92 -14.00
CA LYS A 61 28.16 8.25 -14.33
C LYS A 61 26.71 8.43 -13.90
N ALA A 62 25.86 7.43 -14.13
CA ALA A 62 24.47 7.47 -13.68
C ALA A 62 24.37 7.59 -12.15
N ARG A 63 25.20 6.87 -11.39
CA ARG A 63 25.26 7.02 -9.93
C ARG A 63 25.71 8.42 -9.52
N ALA A 64 26.69 9.00 -10.20
CA ALA A 64 27.15 10.37 -9.94
C ALA A 64 26.05 11.41 -10.22
N ALA A 65 25.34 11.29 -11.34
CA ALA A 65 24.24 12.17 -11.71
C ALA A 65 23.07 12.10 -10.71
N ILE A 66 22.67 10.88 -10.32
CA ILE A 66 21.62 10.70 -9.29
C ILE A 66 22.04 11.31 -7.95
N ARG A 67 23.29 11.09 -7.51
CA ARG A 67 23.79 11.68 -6.26
C ARG A 67 23.78 13.20 -6.32
N LYS A 68 24.20 13.79 -7.43
CA LYS A 68 24.16 15.24 -7.63
C LYS A 68 22.73 15.78 -7.60
N ALA A 69 21.80 15.13 -8.30
CA ALA A 69 20.39 15.51 -8.30
C ALA A 69 19.76 15.48 -6.90
N LEU A 70 20.07 14.44 -6.11
CA LEU A 70 19.63 14.34 -4.71
C LEU A 70 20.27 15.42 -3.84
N LYS A 71 21.57 15.71 -4.04
CA LYS A 71 22.26 16.78 -3.33
C LYS A 71 21.61 18.15 -3.57
N VAL A 72 21.27 18.47 -4.82
CA VAL A 72 20.51 19.68 -5.19
C VAL A 72 19.18 19.78 -4.42
N GLN A 73 18.47 18.67 -4.22
CA GLN A 73 17.23 18.65 -3.42
C GLN A 73 17.49 18.88 -1.93
N ILE A 74 18.49 18.20 -1.36
CA ILE A 74 18.85 18.31 0.06
C ILE A 74 19.28 19.73 0.40
N GLU A 75 20.07 20.35 -0.47
CA GLU A 75 20.56 21.74 -0.34
C GLU A 75 19.45 22.76 -0.64
N LYS A 76 18.31 22.33 -1.16
CA LYS A 76 17.16 23.17 -1.57
C LYS A 76 17.53 24.17 -2.68
N ASN A 77 18.49 23.79 -3.54
CA ASN A 77 18.98 24.65 -4.61
C ASN A 77 18.04 24.68 -5.83
N GLY A 78 17.08 23.76 -5.92
CA GLY A 78 16.05 23.80 -6.97
C GLY A 78 15.58 22.43 -7.39
N PHE A 79 14.95 22.35 -8.57
CA PHE A 79 14.51 21.08 -9.15
C PHE A 79 15.64 20.43 -9.97
N ALA A 80 15.81 19.12 -9.86
CA ALA A 80 16.78 18.35 -10.62
C ALA A 80 16.08 17.26 -11.43
N PHE A 81 16.51 17.05 -12.69
CA PHE A 81 15.97 16.04 -13.59
C PHE A 81 17.10 15.16 -14.13
N VAL A 82 16.97 13.84 -13.99
CA VAL A 82 17.93 12.88 -14.55
C VAL A 82 17.16 11.88 -15.41
N GLU A 83 17.45 11.88 -16.71
CA GLU A 83 16.90 10.90 -17.65
C GLU A 83 17.87 9.74 -17.82
N ILE A 84 17.40 8.51 -17.62
CA ILE A 84 18.24 7.31 -17.66
C ILE A 84 17.81 6.43 -18.83
N LEU A 85 18.67 6.31 -19.85
CA LEU A 85 18.50 5.35 -20.92
C LEU A 85 18.85 3.94 -20.39
N SER A 86 17.83 3.15 -20.05
CA SER A 86 17.99 1.81 -19.48
C SER A 86 17.52 0.73 -20.44
N PRO A 87 18.27 -0.38 -20.60
CA PRO A 87 17.75 -1.55 -21.28
C PRO A 87 16.63 -2.18 -20.44
N CYS A 88 15.46 -2.39 -21.03
CA CYS A 88 14.37 -3.19 -20.45
C CYS A 88 14.09 -4.34 -21.44
N PRO A 89 14.86 -5.45 -21.39
CA PRO A 89 14.89 -6.45 -22.46
C PRO A 89 13.59 -7.25 -22.59
N SER A 90 12.64 -7.10 -21.65
CA SER A 90 11.34 -7.75 -21.68
C SER A 90 10.62 -7.45 -22.99
N GLY A 91 10.45 -8.47 -23.84
CA GLY A 91 9.76 -8.37 -25.13
C GLY A 91 10.64 -7.97 -26.33
N TRP A 92 11.93 -7.65 -26.15
CA TRP A 92 12.81 -7.20 -27.25
C TRP A 92 13.44 -8.35 -28.05
N LYS A 93 13.26 -9.60 -27.61
CA LYS A 93 13.91 -10.79 -28.20
C LYS A 93 15.44 -10.65 -28.31
N MET A 94 16.04 -9.90 -27.37
CA MET A 94 17.47 -9.65 -27.26
C MET A 94 18.01 -10.21 -25.96
N THR A 95 19.26 -10.68 -25.98
CA THR A 95 20.00 -10.96 -24.75
C THR A 95 20.28 -9.64 -23.99
N PRO A 96 20.48 -9.69 -22.65
CA PRO A 96 20.83 -8.49 -21.87
C PRO A 96 22.04 -7.71 -22.43
N SER A 97 23.06 -8.43 -22.92
CA SER A 97 24.25 -7.82 -23.52
C SER A 97 23.99 -7.16 -24.87
N GLN A 98 23.07 -7.69 -25.66
CA GLN A 98 22.62 -7.05 -26.91
C GLN A 98 21.77 -5.81 -26.62
N ALA A 99 20.87 -5.87 -25.64
CA ALA A 99 20.04 -4.73 -25.26
C ALA A 99 20.90 -3.56 -24.74
N LYS A 100 21.93 -3.84 -23.93
CA LYS A 100 22.92 -2.84 -23.50
C LYS A 100 23.64 -2.17 -24.66
N ARG A 101 24.13 -2.96 -25.62
CA ARG A 101 24.76 -2.46 -26.85
C ARG A 101 23.79 -1.63 -27.69
N TRP A 102 22.56 -2.09 -27.87
CA TRP A 102 21.55 -1.33 -28.60
C TRP A 102 21.27 0.05 -27.98
N VAL A 103 21.18 0.13 -26.65
CA VAL A 103 21.04 1.43 -25.96
C VAL A 103 22.24 2.34 -26.26
N ALA A 104 23.46 1.80 -26.18
CA ALA A 104 24.68 2.56 -26.46
C ALA A 104 24.80 2.98 -27.94
N ASP A 105 24.51 2.09 -28.88
CA ASP A 105 24.84 2.27 -30.30
C ASP A 105 23.70 2.86 -31.13
N VAL A 106 22.46 2.77 -30.63
CA VAL A 106 21.25 3.20 -31.35
C VAL A 106 20.53 4.28 -30.56
N LEU A 107 20.09 3.99 -29.33
CA LEU A 107 19.25 4.93 -28.58
C LEU A 107 20.01 6.21 -28.22
N SER A 108 21.27 6.10 -27.80
CA SER A 108 22.10 7.25 -27.42
C SER A 108 22.38 8.20 -28.59
N LYS A 109 22.34 7.73 -29.85
CA LYS A 109 22.52 8.59 -31.03
C LYS A 109 21.35 9.54 -31.21
N TYR A 110 20.13 9.06 -30.97
CA TYR A 110 18.94 9.90 -31.03
C TYR A 110 18.76 10.74 -29.76
N PHE A 111 19.18 10.19 -28.61
CA PHE A 111 19.12 10.80 -27.28
C PHE A 111 20.53 10.96 -26.69
N PRO A 112 21.32 11.96 -27.13
CA PRO A 112 22.69 12.12 -26.68
C PRO A 112 22.77 12.27 -25.16
N VAL A 113 23.61 11.47 -24.52
CA VAL A 113 23.92 11.56 -23.09
C VAL A 113 24.68 12.86 -22.77
N GLY A 114 24.81 13.17 -21.48
CA GLY A 114 25.51 14.34 -20.95
C GLY A 114 24.59 15.37 -20.31
N VAL A 115 25.23 16.37 -19.69
CA VAL A 115 24.57 17.50 -19.02
C VAL A 115 23.88 18.37 -20.06
N LYS A 116 22.59 18.64 -19.86
CA LYS A 116 21.79 19.56 -20.70
C LYS A 116 21.61 20.93 -20.05
N LYS A 117 21.62 20.98 -18.72
CA LYS A 117 21.61 22.21 -17.93
C LYS A 117 22.26 21.94 -16.59
N ASP A 118 23.14 22.82 -16.15
CA ASP A 118 23.69 22.77 -14.80
C ASP A 118 24.06 24.17 -14.33
N ILE A 119 23.10 24.80 -13.68
CA ILE A 119 23.23 26.09 -13.02
C ILE A 119 23.07 25.91 -11.50
N SER A 120 23.22 24.67 -11.01
CA SER A 120 22.95 24.32 -9.61
C SER A 120 23.86 25.04 -8.61
N ALA A 121 25.01 25.53 -9.06
CA ALA A 121 25.94 26.34 -8.28
C ALA A 121 25.51 27.82 -8.14
N GLU A 122 24.59 28.30 -8.98
CA GLU A 122 24.08 29.69 -8.95
C GLU A 122 22.96 29.89 -7.93
N PHE A 123 22.44 28.81 -7.34
CA PHE A 123 21.35 28.85 -6.38
C PHE A 123 21.83 28.48 -4.99
N GLU A 124 21.48 29.34 -4.03
CA GLU A 124 21.59 29.04 -2.61
C GLU A 124 20.23 28.60 -2.06
N GLY A 125 20.26 27.69 -1.08
CA GLY A 125 19.08 26.97 -0.59
C GLY A 125 17.88 27.86 -0.30
N ARG A 126 16.77 27.64 -1.03
CA ARG A 126 15.54 28.41 -0.84
C ARG A 126 14.91 28.07 0.52
N LYS A 127 14.71 29.08 1.37
CA LYS A 127 13.88 28.95 2.58
C LYS A 127 12.41 28.95 2.16
N LYS A 128 11.82 27.77 2.02
CA LYS A 128 10.37 27.65 1.86
C LYS A 128 9.70 28.09 3.16
N GLU A 129 9.03 29.24 3.14
CA GLU A 129 8.11 29.61 4.22
C GLU A 129 6.92 28.66 4.20
N VAL A 130 6.92 27.72 5.13
CA VAL A 130 5.76 26.87 5.38
C VAL A 130 4.86 27.65 6.33
N LYS A 131 3.74 28.18 5.82
CA LYS A 131 2.67 28.69 6.69
C LYS A 131 2.19 27.53 7.57
N LYS A 132 2.61 27.52 8.83
CA LYS A 132 2.09 26.59 9.83
C LYS A 132 0.74 27.16 10.28
N VAL A 133 -0.32 26.56 9.78
CA VAL A 133 -1.68 26.86 10.23
C VAL A 133 -1.86 26.22 11.61
N SER A 134 -2.35 26.97 12.59
CA SER A 134 -2.63 26.42 13.92
C SER A 134 -3.82 25.45 13.87
N LYS A 135 -3.99 24.60 14.89
CA LYS A 135 -5.16 23.69 14.94
C LYS A 135 -6.47 24.49 14.96
N GLU A 136 -6.47 25.62 15.64
CA GLU A 136 -7.60 26.54 15.78
C GLU A 136 -7.94 27.20 14.44
N GLU A 137 -6.93 27.61 13.67
CA GLU A 137 -7.13 28.13 12.32
C GLU A 137 -7.66 27.05 11.36
N ILE A 138 -7.17 25.81 11.45
CA ILE A 138 -7.72 24.68 10.67
C ILE A 138 -9.19 24.44 11.04
N ALA A 139 -9.52 24.39 12.33
CA ALA A 139 -10.88 24.21 12.81
C ALA A 139 -11.80 25.33 12.29
N LYS A 140 -11.34 26.58 12.36
CA LYS A 140 -12.07 27.74 11.83
C LYS A 140 -12.30 27.66 10.32
N ILE A 141 -11.28 27.28 9.54
CA ILE A 141 -11.40 27.11 8.07
C ILE A 141 -12.38 26.00 7.71
N LEU A 142 -12.40 24.91 8.49
CA LEU A 142 -13.30 23.78 8.30
C LEU A 142 -14.70 24.02 8.88
N GLY A 143 -14.96 25.17 9.52
CA GLY A 143 -16.25 25.47 10.15
C GLY A 143 -16.54 24.62 11.39
N ILE A 144 -15.50 24.08 12.03
CA ILE A 144 -15.61 23.30 13.27
C ILE A 144 -15.72 24.29 14.43
N VAL A 145 -16.94 24.49 14.93
CA VAL A 145 -17.27 25.44 16.01
C VAL A 145 -16.95 24.85 17.39
N GLU A 146 -17.12 23.54 17.54
CA GLU A 146 -16.80 22.77 18.75
C GLU A 146 -16.07 21.48 18.35
N ALA A 147 -15.10 21.05 19.15
CA ALA A 147 -14.53 19.73 18.97
C ALA A 147 -15.59 18.68 19.32
N GLU A 148 -15.81 17.68 18.46
CA GLU A 148 -16.60 16.51 18.84
C GLU A 148 -16.04 15.94 20.15
N GLU A 149 -16.89 15.77 21.17
CA GLU A 149 -16.48 15.08 22.38
C GLU A 149 -15.99 13.68 21.98
N VAL A 150 -14.73 13.38 22.30
CA VAL A 150 -14.20 12.03 22.13
C VAL A 150 -15.00 11.12 23.05
N ASP A 151 -15.65 10.10 22.47
CA ASP A 151 -16.46 9.15 23.22
C ASP A 151 -15.63 8.54 24.37
N LYS A 152 -16.13 8.69 25.60
CA LYS A 152 -15.41 8.31 26.82
C LYS A 152 -15.01 6.83 26.84
N ARG A 153 -15.71 5.97 26.08
CA ARG A 153 -15.38 4.54 25.94
C ARG A 153 -14.03 4.31 25.26
N VAL A 154 -13.52 5.29 24.53
CA VAL A 154 -12.21 5.25 23.87
C VAL A 154 -11.07 5.49 24.87
N ASN A 155 -11.30 6.23 25.96
CA ASN A 155 -10.25 6.72 26.87
C ASN A 155 -9.35 5.61 27.44
N LYS A 156 -9.88 4.41 27.69
CA LYS A 156 -9.10 3.24 28.17
C LYS A 156 -7.99 2.85 27.19
N TYR A 157 -8.17 3.12 25.90
CA TYR A 157 -7.31 2.64 24.83
C TYR A 157 -6.30 3.69 24.34
N VAL A 158 -6.57 4.98 24.55
CA VAL A 158 -5.75 6.10 24.04
C VAL A 158 -4.27 5.96 24.43
N ASP A 159 -4.00 5.47 25.65
CA ASP A 159 -2.65 5.32 26.16
C ASP A 159 -2.05 3.92 26.04
N LYS A 160 -2.82 2.94 25.55
CA LYS A 160 -2.34 1.56 25.39
C LYS A 160 -1.17 1.54 24.40
N ASP A 161 -0.05 0.93 24.80
CA ASP A 161 1.12 0.80 23.93
C ASP A 161 0.88 -0.33 22.92
N VAL A 162 0.29 0.05 21.78
CA VAL A 162 -0.11 -0.86 20.71
C VAL A 162 0.89 -0.78 19.56
N SER A 163 1.26 -1.95 19.01
CA SER A 163 2.04 -2.06 17.78
C SER A 163 1.68 -3.34 17.02
N GLU A 164 0.45 -3.42 16.53
CA GLU A 164 -0.06 -4.58 15.80
C GLU A 164 0.22 -4.49 14.30
N GLU A 165 0.74 -5.58 13.74
CA GLU A 165 0.94 -5.79 12.31
C GLU A 165 0.06 -6.95 11.85
N ILE A 166 -1.09 -6.62 11.25
CA ILE A 166 -2.15 -7.56 10.94
C ILE A 166 -2.16 -7.85 9.45
N LYS A 167 -2.21 -9.13 9.07
CA LYS A 167 -2.46 -9.58 7.70
C LYS A 167 -3.81 -10.28 7.63
N VAL A 168 -4.73 -9.77 6.84
CA VAL A 168 -6.05 -10.37 6.61
C VAL A 168 -6.06 -10.96 5.21
N ALA A 169 -6.46 -12.22 5.04
CA ALA A 169 -6.39 -12.91 3.76
C ALA A 169 -7.58 -13.86 3.53
N GLY A 170 -7.99 -13.98 2.27
CA GLY A 170 -9.10 -14.82 1.83
C GLY A 170 -9.39 -14.70 0.34
N PHE A 171 -10.60 -15.09 -0.07
CA PHE A 171 -11.10 -14.88 -1.43
C PHE A 171 -11.82 -13.54 -1.54
N GLY A 172 -11.79 -12.96 -2.75
CA GLY A 172 -12.66 -11.84 -3.09
C GLY A 172 -14.13 -12.19 -2.83
N GLY A 173 -14.80 -11.40 -1.99
CA GLY A 173 -16.18 -11.63 -1.57
C GLY A 173 -16.34 -12.06 -0.09
N GLN A 174 -15.28 -12.54 0.56
CA GLN A 174 -15.32 -12.90 1.99
C GLN A 174 -15.18 -11.70 2.95
N GLY A 175 -15.20 -10.47 2.43
CA GLY A 175 -15.07 -9.26 3.25
C GLY A 175 -13.66 -9.02 3.82
N VAL A 176 -12.62 -9.57 3.20
CA VAL A 176 -11.21 -9.42 3.64
C VAL A 176 -10.79 -7.95 3.70
N LEU A 177 -11.06 -7.20 2.64
CA LEU A 177 -10.70 -5.77 2.57
C LEU A 177 -11.54 -4.94 3.55
N SER A 178 -12.84 -5.22 3.65
CA SER A 178 -13.73 -4.52 4.59
C SER A 178 -13.36 -4.79 6.05
N LEU A 179 -12.95 -6.02 6.39
CA LEU A 179 -12.40 -6.34 7.71
C LEU A 179 -11.22 -5.44 8.04
N GLY A 180 -10.24 -5.36 7.12
CA GLY A 180 -9.06 -4.52 7.34
C GLY A 180 -9.38 -3.03 7.44
N ILE A 181 -10.33 -2.54 6.62
CA ILE A 181 -10.81 -1.16 6.70
C ILE A 181 -11.48 -0.90 8.05
N THR A 182 -12.33 -1.82 8.54
CA THR A 182 -12.98 -1.69 9.85
C THR A 182 -11.95 -1.60 10.96
N LEU A 183 -10.93 -2.48 10.99
CA LEU A 183 -9.85 -2.41 11.98
C LEU A 183 -9.08 -1.08 11.92
N ALA A 184 -8.72 -0.63 10.72
CA ALA A 184 -7.99 0.62 10.53
C ALA A 184 -8.83 1.84 10.96
N TYR A 185 -10.08 1.92 10.53
CA TYR A 185 -10.98 3.02 10.85
C TYR A 185 -11.26 3.10 12.35
N MET A 186 -11.49 1.95 12.99
CA MET A 186 -11.67 1.90 14.44
C MET A 186 -10.38 2.26 15.18
N GLY A 187 -9.22 1.84 14.68
CA GLY A 187 -7.93 2.23 15.25
C GLY A 187 -7.73 3.75 15.24
N MET A 188 -8.10 4.42 14.14
CA MET A 188 -8.07 5.88 14.04
C MET A 188 -8.99 6.54 15.06
N LYS A 189 -10.22 6.03 15.21
CA LYS A 189 -11.18 6.55 16.19
C LYS A 189 -10.69 6.39 17.63
N HIS A 190 -9.83 5.39 17.89
CA HIS A 190 -9.19 5.20 19.18
C HIS A 190 -7.88 5.99 19.35
N GLY A 191 -7.57 6.90 18.43
CA GLY A 191 -6.39 7.77 18.51
C GLY A 191 -5.08 7.10 18.07
N TYR A 192 -5.12 5.86 17.59
CA TYR A 192 -3.94 5.19 17.06
C TYR A 192 -3.60 5.68 15.66
N LYS A 193 -2.31 5.61 15.32
CA LYS A 193 -1.85 5.76 13.94
C LYS A 193 -2.10 4.44 13.23
N VAL A 194 -2.65 4.51 12.03
CA VAL A 194 -2.97 3.33 11.25
C VAL A 194 -2.40 3.41 9.85
N SER A 195 -2.17 2.24 9.26
CA SER A 195 -1.92 2.11 7.83
C SER A 195 -2.71 0.92 7.30
N TRP A 196 -3.28 1.08 6.11
CA TRP A 196 -4.04 0.04 5.44
C TRP A 196 -3.57 -0.06 3.99
N LEU A 197 -3.14 -1.26 3.58
CA LEU A 197 -2.66 -1.54 2.23
C LEU A 197 -3.35 -2.78 1.67
N PRO A 198 -4.22 -2.64 0.65
CA PRO A 198 -4.85 -3.78 0.01
C PRO A 198 -3.92 -4.44 -1.02
N SER A 199 -4.08 -5.74 -1.20
CA SER A 199 -3.50 -6.50 -2.30
C SER A 199 -4.55 -7.45 -2.84
N TYR A 200 -4.88 -7.31 -4.12
CA TYR A 200 -5.83 -8.17 -4.81
C TYR A 200 -5.33 -8.42 -6.23
N GLY A 201 -5.63 -9.61 -6.73
CA GLY A 201 -5.30 -9.97 -8.11
C GLY A 201 -6.20 -9.24 -9.13
N PRO A 202 -5.84 -9.28 -10.43
CA PRO A 202 -6.63 -8.67 -11.50
C PRO A 202 -7.99 -9.36 -11.74
N GLU A 203 -8.26 -10.49 -11.09
CA GLU A 203 -9.48 -11.26 -11.26
C GLU A 203 -10.70 -10.53 -10.68
N MET A 204 -11.76 -10.36 -11.49
CA MET A 204 -12.98 -9.62 -11.11
C MET A 204 -13.80 -10.30 -9.98
N ARG A 205 -13.62 -11.59 -9.71
CA ARG A 205 -14.31 -12.34 -8.64
C ARG A 205 -13.53 -13.60 -8.25
N GLY A 206 -13.55 -13.98 -6.98
CA GLY A 206 -13.02 -15.26 -6.48
C GLY A 206 -11.49 -15.38 -6.45
N GLY A 207 -10.76 -14.39 -6.97
CA GLY A 207 -9.31 -14.30 -6.83
C GLY A 207 -8.87 -14.12 -5.37
N THR A 208 -7.58 -14.31 -5.13
CA THR A 208 -7.00 -14.08 -3.79
C THR A 208 -7.02 -12.59 -3.46
N ALA A 209 -7.49 -12.27 -2.26
CA ALA A 209 -7.44 -10.93 -1.70
C ALA A 209 -6.76 -10.99 -0.32
N ASN A 210 -5.87 -10.05 -0.05
CA ASN A 210 -5.35 -9.81 1.28
C ASN A 210 -5.22 -8.31 1.53
N CYS A 211 -5.07 -7.93 2.79
CA CYS A 211 -4.69 -6.59 3.14
C CYS A 211 -3.77 -6.59 4.36
N HIS A 212 -2.93 -5.58 4.43
CA HIS A 212 -2.06 -5.29 5.54
C HIS A 212 -2.68 -4.17 6.35
N VAL A 213 -2.76 -4.35 7.67
CA VAL A 213 -3.24 -3.34 8.60
C VAL A 213 -2.20 -3.16 9.69
N LYS A 214 -1.71 -1.95 9.88
CA LYS A 214 -0.88 -1.59 11.03
C LYS A 214 -1.68 -0.69 11.95
N ILE A 215 -1.66 -0.98 13.24
CA ILE A 215 -2.25 -0.14 14.29
C ILE A 215 -1.15 0.11 15.31
N SER A 216 -0.78 1.37 15.53
CA SER A 216 0.32 1.71 16.43
C SER A 216 0.10 3.02 17.18
N LYS A 217 0.59 3.11 18.42
CA LYS A 217 0.76 4.39 19.13
C LYS A 217 1.90 5.21 18.50
N GLY A 218 2.92 4.52 17.98
CA GLY A 218 4.10 5.08 17.32
C GLY A 218 3.89 5.43 15.85
N SER A 219 4.86 6.15 15.25
CA SER A 219 4.85 6.44 13.81
C SER A 219 5.03 5.17 12.97
N ILE A 220 4.21 5.02 11.94
CA ILE A 220 4.32 3.90 10.99
C ILE A 220 5.26 4.31 9.85
N GLY A 221 6.42 3.66 9.75
CA GLY A 221 7.41 3.93 8.70
C GLY A 221 7.15 3.22 7.37
N SER A 222 6.40 2.12 7.37
CA SER A 222 6.05 1.36 6.16
C SER A 222 4.67 0.72 6.29
N PRO A 223 3.84 0.76 5.22
CA PRO A 223 2.51 0.14 5.20
C PRO A 223 2.55 -1.38 4.99
N VAL A 224 3.72 -1.95 4.67
CA VAL A 224 3.84 -3.38 4.33
C VAL A 224 3.99 -4.22 5.60
N VAL A 225 3.20 -5.29 5.72
CA VAL A 225 3.28 -6.31 6.77
C VAL A 225 3.88 -7.57 6.15
N SER A 226 5.21 -7.71 6.25
CA SER A 226 5.89 -8.92 5.78
C SER A 226 5.72 -10.05 6.79
N TYR A 227 5.93 -9.75 8.08
CA TYR A 227 5.84 -10.69 9.20
C TYR A 227 4.75 -10.23 10.17
N PRO A 228 3.50 -10.72 10.04
CA PRO A 228 2.41 -10.26 10.89
C PRO A 228 2.54 -10.75 12.35
N THR A 229 2.13 -9.90 13.29
CA THR A 229 1.81 -10.28 14.69
C THR A 229 0.48 -11.03 14.76
N LEU A 230 -0.44 -10.73 13.83
CA LEU A 230 -1.74 -11.38 13.70
C LEU A 230 -2.04 -11.73 12.23
N LEU A 231 -2.27 -13.01 11.96
CA LEU A 231 -2.84 -13.50 10.70
C LEU A 231 -4.33 -13.79 10.88
N ILE A 232 -5.16 -13.26 9.99
CA ILE A 232 -6.58 -13.62 9.86
C ILE A 232 -6.78 -14.31 8.51
N ALA A 233 -7.01 -15.62 8.52
CA ALA A 233 -7.20 -16.44 7.32
C ALA A 233 -8.65 -16.91 7.16
N MET A 234 -9.34 -16.39 6.15
CA MET A 234 -10.75 -16.72 5.85
C MET A 234 -10.91 -17.92 4.91
N ASN A 235 -9.82 -18.47 4.38
CA ASN A 235 -9.83 -19.66 3.53
C ASN A 235 -8.52 -20.46 3.66
N ARG A 236 -8.55 -21.70 3.19
CA ARG A 236 -7.40 -22.63 3.29
C ARG A 236 -6.17 -22.16 2.52
N PRO A 237 -6.26 -21.72 1.24
CA PRO A 237 -5.08 -21.26 0.51
C PRO A 237 -4.36 -20.06 1.15
N SER A 238 -5.10 -19.20 1.85
CA SER A 238 -4.51 -18.06 2.58
C SER A 238 -3.79 -18.52 3.83
N LEU A 239 -4.34 -19.48 4.57
CA LEU A 239 -3.65 -20.07 5.71
C LEU A 239 -2.35 -20.75 5.24
N ASP A 240 -2.42 -21.61 4.23
CA ASP A 240 -1.26 -22.31 3.65
C ASP A 240 -0.17 -21.34 3.20
N ARG A 241 -0.57 -20.20 2.62
CA ARG A 241 0.37 -19.21 2.10
C ARG A 241 1.05 -18.39 3.18
N PHE A 242 0.35 -18.01 4.24
CA PHE A 242 0.80 -16.96 5.16
C PHE A 242 1.12 -17.44 6.57
N GLU A 243 0.82 -18.69 6.93
CA GLU A 243 1.12 -19.25 8.26
C GLU A 243 2.60 -19.13 8.65
N ASN A 244 3.50 -19.35 7.70
CA ASN A 244 4.94 -19.26 7.95
C ASN A 244 5.47 -17.82 8.05
N ASP A 245 4.69 -16.83 7.63
CA ASP A 245 5.09 -15.42 7.75
C ASP A 245 4.90 -14.89 9.18
N VAL A 246 4.02 -15.52 9.98
CA VAL A 246 3.66 -15.03 11.31
C VAL A 246 4.88 -15.04 12.23
N VAL A 247 5.07 -13.98 13.01
CA VAL A 247 6.18 -13.93 13.99
C VAL A 247 6.00 -15.00 15.08
N SER A 248 7.10 -15.46 15.67
CA SER A 248 7.04 -16.34 16.83
C SER A 248 6.34 -15.64 18.01
N GLY A 249 5.45 -16.34 18.71
CA GLY A 249 4.53 -15.77 19.69
C GLY A 249 3.33 -15.02 19.09
N GLY A 250 3.24 -14.91 17.76
CA GLY A 250 2.12 -14.28 17.06
C GLY A 250 0.83 -15.11 17.13
N ILE A 251 -0.24 -14.56 16.56
CA ILE A 251 -1.58 -15.14 16.61
C ILE A 251 -2.05 -15.50 15.20
N ILE A 252 -2.65 -16.69 15.05
CA ILE A 252 -3.32 -17.14 13.84
C ILE A 252 -4.79 -17.35 14.16
N VAL A 253 -5.63 -16.56 13.50
CA VAL A 253 -7.09 -16.69 13.55
C VAL A 253 -7.57 -17.15 12.20
N TYR A 254 -8.40 -18.20 12.19
CA TYR A 254 -8.84 -18.79 10.94
C TYR A 254 -10.28 -19.29 11.02
N ASP A 255 -10.95 -19.28 9.86
CA ASP A 255 -12.32 -19.77 9.75
C ASP A 255 -12.38 -21.29 9.65
N ASN A 256 -12.53 -21.97 10.80
CA ASN A 256 -12.57 -23.44 10.85
C ASN A 256 -13.86 -24.06 10.30
N SER A 257 -14.84 -23.24 9.87
CA SER A 257 -15.99 -23.73 9.10
C SER A 257 -15.70 -23.91 7.61
N LEU A 258 -14.61 -23.31 7.10
CA LEU A 258 -14.17 -23.42 5.71
C LEU A 258 -12.77 -24.04 5.55
N ILE A 259 -12.02 -24.14 6.65
CA ILE A 259 -10.65 -24.64 6.67
C ILE A 259 -10.63 -25.92 7.48
N ASP A 260 -10.30 -27.02 6.80
CA ASP A 260 -10.33 -28.40 7.29
C ASP A 260 -9.00 -28.88 7.91
N ARG A 261 -8.07 -27.95 8.16
CA ARG A 261 -6.82 -28.25 8.86
C ARG A 261 -6.49 -27.19 9.91
N GLU A 262 -5.69 -27.59 10.88
CA GLU A 262 -5.11 -26.68 11.86
C GLU A 262 -3.74 -26.17 11.38
N PRO A 263 -3.29 -24.99 11.84
CA PRO A 263 -1.89 -24.58 11.76
C PRO A 263 -0.98 -25.63 12.41
N VAL A 264 0.16 -25.92 11.79
CA VAL A 264 1.15 -26.91 12.25
C VAL A 264 2.18 -26.31 13.21
N ARG A 265 2.24 -24.97 13.29
CA ARG A 265 3.19 -24.26 14.14
C ARG A 265 2.83 -24.35 15.61
N SER A 266 3.80 -24.71 16.45
CA SER A 266 3.66 -24.80 17.91
C SER A 266 4.04 -23.52 18.65
N ASP A 267 4.68 -22.57 17.96
CA ASP A 267 5.22 -21.35 18.55
C ASP A 267 4.28 -20.14 18.37
N VAL A 268 3.05 -20.37 17.92
CA VAL A 268 2.01 -19.34 17.71
C VAL A 268 0.75 -19.70 18.48
N THR A 269 -0.05 -18.68 18.80
CA THR A 269 -1.38 -18.89 19.37
C THR A 269 -2.39 -19.10 18.26
N VAL A 270 -3.12 -20.22 18.29
CA VAL A 270 -4.11 -20.57 17.27
C VAL A 270 -5.52 -20.39 17.81
N ILE A 271 -6.35 -19.63 17.07
CA ILE A 271 -7.74 -19.32 17.44
C ILE A 271 -8.66 -19.70 16.27
N PRO A 272 -9.18 -20.93 16.25
CA PRO A 272 -10.27 -21.29 15.34
C PRO A 272 -11.55 -20.52 15.69
N ILE A 273 -12.21 -19.97 14.65
CA ILE A 273 -13.53 -19.33 14.80
C ILE A 273 -14.42 -19.83 13.66
N PRO A 274 -15.60 -20.40 13.93
CA PRO A 274 -16.52 -20.87 12.88
C PRO A 274 -17.29 -19.68 12.28
N ALA A 275 -16.57 -18.72 11.73
CA ALA A 275 -17.08 -17.40 11.39
C ALA A 275 -18.14 -17.46 10.29
N THR A 276 -17.92 -18.24 9.23
CA THR A 276 -18.91 -18.41 8.16
C THR A 276 -20.15 -19.16 8.65
N LYS A 277 -20.00 -20.16 9.52
CA LYS A 277 -21.14 -20.85 10.14
C LYS A 277 -21.98 -19.93 11.00
N ILE A 278 -21.36 -19.16 11.90
CA ILE A 278 -22.05 -18.17 12.75
C ILE A 278 -22.78 -17.13 11.88
N ALA A 279 -22.13 -16.67 10.81
CA ALA A 279 -22.73 -15.71 9.88
C ALA A 279 -23.93 -16.29 9.11
N ASP A 280 -23.88 -17.57 8.76
CA ASP A 280 -24.99 -18.28 8.13
C ASP A 280 -26.20 -18.39 9.06
N GLU A 281 -25.97 -18.70 10.34
CA GLU A 281 -27.03 -18.76 11.38
C GLU A 281 -27.72 -17.40 11.58
N ILE A 282 -27.01 -16.28 11.39
CA ILE A 282 -27.60 -14.92 11.41
C ILE A 282 -28.39 -14.62 10.11
N GLY A 283 -28.12 -15.36 9.04
CA GLY A 283 -28.83 -15.26 7.76
C GLY A 283 -28.01 -14.66 6.61
N SER A 284 -26.68 -14.49 6.75
CA SER A 284 -25.82 -14.17 5.61
C SER A 284 -24.35 -14.53 5.84
N THR A 285 -23.81 -15.45 5.05
CA THR A 285 -22.36 -15.74 5.05
C THR A 285 -21.47 -14.53 4.72
N LYS A 286 -22.02 -13.46 4.13
CA LYS A 286 -21.28 -12.23 3.79
C LYS A 286 -20.84 -11.40 5.00
N ILE A 287 -21.38 -11.67 6.19
CA ILE A 287 -21.03 -10.98 7.44
C ILE A 287 -20.03 -11.77 8.32
N ALA A 288 -19.47 -12.88 7.81
CA ALA A 288 -18.47 -13.69 8.51
C ALA A 288 -17.24 -12.87 8.95
N ASN A 289 -16.84 -11.91 8.13
CA ASN A 289 -15.74 -11.00 8.46
C ASN A 289 -16.01 -10.19 9.74
N MET A 290 -17.27 -9.82 10.03
CA MET A 290 -17.61 -9.07 11.24
C MET A 290 -17.68 -9.93 12.50
N VAL A 291 -17.96 -11.23 12.37
CA VAL A 291 -17.77 -12.19 13.46
C VAL A 291 -16.31 -12.20 13.89
N VAL A 292 -15.39 -12.25 12.93
CA VAL A 292 -13.94 -12.20 13.21
C VAL A 292 -13.53 -10.86 13.82
N VAL A 293 -14.06 -9.72 13.35
CA VAL A 293 -13.78 -8.40 13.98
C VAL A 293 -14.12 -8.43 15.46
N GLY A 294 -15.35 -8.84 15.82
CA GLY A 294 -15.78 -8.87 17.22
C GLY A 294 -14.91 -9.77 18.08
N ALA A 295 -14.59 -10.96 17.56
CA ALA A 295 -13.70 -11.90 18.23
C ALA A 295 -12.30 -11.32 18.49
N ILE A 296 -11.64 -10.80 17.46
CA ILE A 296 -10.28 -10.27 17.56
C ILE A 296 -10.20 -9.07 18.48
N VAL A 297 -11.14 -8.12 18.34
CA VAL A 297 -11.16 -6.92 19.19
C VAL A 297 -11.30 -7.30 20.65
N LYS A 298 -12.16 -8.27 20.97
CA LYS A 298 -12.34 -8.76 22.32
C LYS A 298 -11.10 -9.50 22.83
N TYR A 299 -10.51 -10.37 22.00
CA TYR A 299 -9.36 -11.18 22.37
C TYR A 299 -8.12 -10.33 22.69
N LEU A 300 -7.82 -9.33 21.84
CA LEU A 300 -6.66 -8.44 22.02
C LEU A 300 -6.89 -7.29 23.01
N ASP A 301 -8.16 -7.07 23.42
CA ASP A 301 -8.60 -5.88 24.16
C ASP A 301 -8.07 -4.59 23.48
N LEU A 302 -8.07 -4.55 22.14
CA LEU A 302 -7.39 -3.52 21.37
C LEU A 302 -8.16 -2.19 21.38
N MET A 303 -9.49 -2.29 21.36
CA MET A 303 -10.46 -1.21 21.16
C MET A 303 -11.79 -1.53 21.86
N SER A 304 -12.63 -0.50 22.07
CA SER A 304 -13.95 -0.66 22.67
C SER A 304 -14.93 -1.36 21.72
N VAL A 305 -15.33 -2.58 22.06
CA VAL A 305 -16.33 -3.35 21.30
C VAL A 305 -17.63 -2.56 21.10
N GLU A 306 -18.16 -1.94 22.15
CA GLU A 306 -19.41 -1.18 22.07
C GLU A 306 -19.29 0.02 21.13
N TYR A 307 -18.15 0.69 21.15
CA TYR A 307 -17.91 1.81 20.24
C TYR A 307 -17.86 1.36 18.78
N ILE A 308 -17.28 0.18 18.51
CA ILE A 308 -17.25 -0.40 17.15
C ILE A 308 -18.66 -0.76 16.68
N ILE A 309 -19.47 -1.36 17.54
CA ILE A 309 -20.87 -1.72 17.24
C ILE A 309 -21.69 -0.47 16.90
N ASP A 310 -21.52 0.61 17.66
CA ASP A 310 -22.23 1.86 17.43
C ASP A 310 -21.76 2.55 16.15
N SER A 311 -20.47 2.49 15.84
CA SER A 311 -19.85 3.16 14.68
C SER A 311 -19.99 2.38 13.36
N ILE A 312 -20.66 1.23 13.35
CA ILE A 312 -20.75 0.36 12.16
C ILE A 312 -21.49 1.03 10.98
N ASP A 313 -22.43 1.93 11.27
CA ASP A 313 -23.23 2.66 10.30
C ASP A 313 -22.42 3.68 9.49
N GLN A 314 -21.31 4.17 10.06
CA GLN A 314 -20.33 5.01 9.36
C GLN A 314 -19.63 4.25 8.22
N VAL A 315 -19.55 2.91 8.32
CA VAL A 315 -18.96 2.03 7.31
C VAL A 315 -20.04 1.38 6.44
N ILE A 316 -21.20 1.05 7.02
CA ILE A 316 -22.30 0.31 6.39
C ILE A 316 -23.57 1.15 6.36
N LYS A 317 -23.90 1.70 5.18
CA LYS A 317 -25.05 2.61 5.01
C LYS A 317 -26.42 1.94 5.10
N SER A 318 -26.53 0.65 4.80
CA SER A 318 -27.82 -0.06 4.84
C SER A 318 -28.16 -0.45 6.27
N LYS A 319 -29.29 0.04 6.80
CA LYS A 319 -29.72 -0.25 8.18
C LYS A 319 -29.84 -1.76 8.46
N LYS A 320 -30.49 -2.51 7.57
CA LYS A 320 -30.61 -3.97 7.69
C LYS A 320 -29.24 -4.65 7.76
N LEU A 321 -28.32 -4.27 6.87
CA LEU A 321 -26.98 -4.85 6.89
C LEU A 321 -26.23 -4.42 8.15
N ALA A 322 -26.32 -3.16 8.57
CA ALA A 322 -25.70 -2.67 9.79
C ALA A 322 -26.15 -3.50 11.00
N ASP A 323 -27.45 -3.73 11.17
CA ASP A 323 -27.98 -4.53 12.30
C ASP A 323 -27.48 -5.98 12.29
N MET A 324 -27.43 -6.62 11.11
CA MET A 324 -26.82 -7.95 10.96
C MET A 324 -25.33 -7.95 11.30
N ASN A 325 -24.59 -6.91 10.90
CA ASN A 325 -23.16 -6.80 11.21
C ASN A 325 -22.93 -6.53 12.70
N ARG A 326 -23.80 -5.74 13.38
CA ARG A 326 -23.76 -5.58 14.84
C ARG A 326 -23.92 -6.91 15.55
N GLU A 327 -24.90 -7.71 15.11
CA GLU A 327 -25.13 -9.02 15.68
C GLU A 327 -23.97 -9.98 15.42
N ALA A 328 -23.38 -9.95 14.23
CA ALA A 328 -22.17 -10.70 13.89
C ALA A 328 -21.02 -10.37 14.85
N ILE A 329 -20.76 -9.08 15.11
CA ILE A 329 -19.73 -8.63 16.04
C ILE A 329 -20.01 -9.17 17.45
N ARG A 330 -21.25 -9.06 17.95
CA ARG A 330 -21.63 -9.59 19.26
C ARG A 330 -21.41 -11.10 19.37
N LYS A 331 -21.79 -11.86 18.34
CA LYS A 331 -21.55 -13.32 18.31
C LYS A 331 -20.07 -13.67 18.30
N GLY A 332 -19.24 -12.89 17.62
CA GLY A 332 -17.78 -13.02 17.69
C GLY A 332 -17.23 -12.80 19.10
N VAL A 333 -17.71 -11.77 19.79
CA VAL A 333 -17.33 -11.44 21.17
C VAL A 333 -17.77 -12.55 22.14
N GLU A 334 -19.00 -13.02 22.01
CA GLU A 334 -19.58 -14.12 22.80
C GLU A 334 -18.76 -15.41 22.62
N TYR A 335 -18.43 -15.74 21.37
CA TYR A 335 -17.63 -16.93 21.05
C TYR A 335 -16.27 -16.90 21.75
N ILE A 336 -15.55 -15.77 21.68
CA ILE A 336 -14.25 -15.63 22.34
C ILE A 336 -14.36 -15.68 23.85
N THR A 337 -15.33 -14.96 24.43
CA THR A 337 -15.53 -14.90 25.89
C THR A 337 -15.87 -16.26 26.48
N THR A 338 -16.56 -17.11 25.71
CA THR A 338 -16.99 -18.45 26.17
C THR A 338 -15.89 -19.50 26.01
N ASN A 339 -15.11 -19.44 24.92
CA ASN A 339 -14.21 -20.53 24.54
C ASN A 339 -12.74 -20.27 24.90
N TYR A 340 -12.37 -19.03 25.26
CA TYR A 340 -10.98 -18.66 25.53
C TYR A 340 -10.85 -17.94 26.85
N LYS A 341 -9.77 -18.23 27.59
CA LYS A 341 -9.41 -17.47 28.78
C LYS A 341 -8.77 -16.17 28.35
N LEU A 342 -9.47 -15.07 28.60
CA LEU A 342 -8.95 -13.73 28.38
C LEU A 342 -8.03 -13.36 29.54
N GLY A 343 -6.82 -12.89 29.21
CA GLY A 343 -5.79 -12.47 30.17
C GLY A 343 -5.96 -11.04 30.66
#